data_AF-L7VU99-F1
#
_entry.id   AF-L7VU99-F1
#
_cell.length_a   1.000
_cell.length_b   1.000
_cell.length_c   1.000
_cell.angle_alpha   90.00
_cell.angle_beta   90.00
_cell.angle_gamma   90.00
#
_symmetry.space_group_name_H-M   'P 1'
#
loop_
_entity.id
_entity.type
_entity.pdbx_description
1 polymer ?
#
loop_
_entity_poly.entity_id
_entity_poly.type
_entity_poly.pdbx_seq_one_letter_code
_entity_poly.pdbx_strand_id
1 'polypeptide(L)'
;MAEMTPSDTVEAVSDGSGRKVVRTPSGKCVPLDEMPFGELAKIATEIEANVFVLIQFPLFAEGGVAAESIYRLACELVGDSAPERMSLRAVLEAFDTVPDDEPSLWVDGLPPTGDQTTA
;
A
#
# COMPACT_ATOMS: atom_id res chain seq x y z
N MET A 1 5.50 -46.89 18.13
CA MET A 1 5.26 -45.48 18.50
C MET A 1 6.06 -44.66 17.51
N ALA A 2 5.41 -43.99 16.56
CA ALA A 2 6.08 -43.16 15.57
C ALA A 2 5.94 -41.71 16.03
N GLU A 3 7.07 -41.04 16.23
CA GLU A 3 7.14 -39.62 16.60
C GLU A 3 6.74 -38.77 15.38
N MET A 4 5.68 -37.97 15.55
CA MET A 4 5.27 -36.94 14.59
C MET A 4 6.10 -35.68 14.86
N THR A 5 6.96 -35.30 13.92
CA THR A 5 7.60 -33.99 13.89
C THR A 5 6.57 -32.91 13.55
N PRO A 6 6.56 -31.75 14.23
CA PRO A 6 5.71 -30.64 13.83
C PRO A 6 6.36 -29.97 12.61
N SER A 7 5.92 -30.39 11.42
CA SER A 7 6.17 -29.67 10.17
C SER A 7 4.87 -28.97 9.81
N ASP A 8 4.65 -27.80 10.38
CA ASP A 8 3.71 -26.82 9.88
C ASP A 8 4.16 -25.45 10.39
N THR A 9 5.32 -25.00 9.90
CA THR A 9 5.49 -23.56 9.72
C THR A 9 4.49 -23.18 8.65
N VAL A 10 3.37 -22.59 9.05
CA VAL A 10 2.44 -21.96 8.13
C VAL A 10 3.21 -20.81 7.50
N GLU A 11 3.90 -21.07 6.39
CA GLU A 11 4.37 -20.01 5.51
C GLU A 11 3.10 -19.29 5.06
N ALA A 12 2.95 -18.04 5.48
CA ALA A 12 1.90 -17.17 5.00
C ALA A 12 1.95 -17.19 3.47
N VAL A 13 0.97 -17.85 2.87
CA VAL A 13 0.80 -17.87 1.42
C VAL A 13 0.39 -16.44 1.05
N SER A 14 1.35 -15.63 0.63
CA SER A 14 1.08 -14.31 0.08
C SER A 14 0.23 -14.52 -1.18
N ASP A 15 -1.05 -14.18 -1.10
CA ASP A 15 -2.05 -14.36 -2.15
C ASP A 15 -1.87 -13.38 -3.35
N GLY A 16 -0.76 -12.66 -3.39
CA GLY A 16 -0.49 -11.63 -4.39
C GLY A 16 -1.22 -10.30 -4.16
N SER A 17 -2.07 -10.18 -3.13
CA SER A 17 -2.70 -8.93 -2.71
C SER A 17 -1.76 -8.12 -1.81
N GLY A 18 -0.67 -7.64 -2.38
CA GLY A 18 0.19 -6.71 -1.66
C GLY A 18 -0.40 -5.30 -1.65
N ARG A 19 -0.21 -4.60 -0.54
CA ARG A 19 -0.62 -3.21 -0.34
C ARG A 19 0.36 -2.26 -1.03
N LYS A 20 -0.16 -1.29 -1.78
CA LYS A 20 0.66 -0.25 -2.41
C LYS A 20 1.10 0.75 -1.35
N VAL A 21 2.40 1.01 -1.29
CA VAL A 21 3.00 1.96 -0.35
C VAL A 21 3.90 2.94 -1.06
N VAL A 22 4.07 4.12 -0.46
CA VAL A 22 5.13 5.06 -0.78
C VAL A 22 6.15 5.08 0.34
N ARG A 23 7.42 4.88 0.00
CA ARG A 23 8.55 5.02 0.93
C ARG A 23 9.09 6.45 0.88
N THR A 24 9.07 7.14 2.01
CA THR A 24 9.58 8.52 2.14
C THR A 24 11.11 8.54 2.34
N PRO A 25 11.79 9.71 2.31
CA PRO A 25 13.24 9.79 2.48
C PRO A 25 13.77 9.20 3.78
N SER A 26 12.99 9.27 4.87
CA SER A 26 13.35 8.64 6.16
C SER A 26 13.14 7.12 6.18
N GLY A 27 12.59 6.54 5.11
CA GLY A 27 12.31 5.11 5.00
C GLY A 27 10.93 4.70 5.54
N LYS A 28 10.09 5.64 5.98
CA LYS A 28 8.71 5.34 6.40
C LYS A 28 7.88 4.93 5.19
N CYS A 29 7.05 3.90 5.36
CA CYS A 29 6.11 3.46 4.35
C CYS A 29 4.73 4.04 4.65
N VAL A 30 4.13 4.72 3.68
CA VAL A 30 2.76 5.25 3.76
C VAL A 30 1.89 4.45 2.79
N PRO A 31 0.92 3.66 3.28
CA PRO A 31 0.01 2.95 2.40
C PRO A 31 -0.91 3.90 1.64
N LEU A 32 -1.09 3.67 0.34
CA LEU A 32 -1.88 4.56 -0.53
C LEU A 32 -3.35 4.61 -0.12
N ASP A 33 -3.90 3.49 0.32
CA ASP A 33 -5.28 3.32 0.80
C ASP A 33 -5.52 3.85 2.23
N GLU A 34 -4.46 4.23 2.95
CA GLU A 34 -4.54 4.98 4.21
C GLU A 34 -4.42 6.51 4.03
N MET A 35 -4.05 6.97 2.84
CA MET A 35 -3.95 8.41 2.56
C MET A 35 -5.36 9.05 2.54
N PRO A 36 -5.49 10.34 2.91
CA PRO A 36 -6.77 11.02 2.89
C PRO A 36 -7.41 10.97 1.50
N PHE A 37 -8.57 10.30 1.38
CA PHE A 37 -9.29 10.15 0.12
C PHE A 37 -9.54 11.48 -0.60
N GLY A 38 -9.86 12.54 0.16
CA GLY A 38 -10.09 13.88 -0.40
C GLY A 38 -8.85 14.46 -1.11
N GLU A 39 -7.64 14.19 -0.61
CA GLU A 39 -6.41 14.65 -1.26
C GLU A 39 -6.09 13.81 -2.50
N LEU A 40 -6.26 12.48 -2.42
CA LEU A 40 -6.13 11.61 -3.60
C LEU A 40 -7.14 11.95 -4.70
N ALA A 41 -8.38 12.29 -4.33
CA ALA A 41 -9.41 12.69 -5.28
C ALA A 41 -9.07 14.04 -5.97
N LYS A 42 -8.46 14.99 -5.25
CA LYS A 42 -7.96 16.23 -5.85
C LYS A 42 -6.84 15.94 -6.87
N ILE A 43 -5.84 15.14 -6.48
CA ILE A 43 -4.75 14.72 -7.38
C ILE A 43 -5.32 14.05 -8.63
N ALA A 44 -6.26 13.11 -8.46
CA ALA A 44 -6.92 12.42 -9.56
C ALA A 44 -7.69 13.39 -10.48
N THR A 45 -8.39 14.37 -9.91
CA THR A 45 -9.14 15.39 -10.66
C THR A 45 -8.21 16.28 -11.49
N GLU A 46 -7.07 16.70 -10.94
CA GLU A 46 -6.08 17.54 -11.62
C GLU A 46 -5.50 16.89 -12.88
N ILE A 47 -5.44 15.55 -12.89
CA ILE A 47 -4.97 14.77 -14.04
C ILE A 47 -6.13 14.12 -14.82
N GLU A 48 -7.39 14.50 -14.56
CA GLU A 48 -8.56 13.92 -15.23
C GLU A 48 -8.66 12.38 -15.14
N ALA A 49 -8.09 11.78 -14.09
CA ALA A 49 -8.09 10.34 -13.85
C ALA A 49 -9.13 9.91 -12.81
N ASN A 50 -9.46 8.63 -12.82
CA ASN A 50 -10.26 8.01 -11.78
C ASN A 50 -9.38 7.72 -10.54
N VAL A 51 -9.83 8.10 -9.34
CA VAL A 51 -9.08 7.91 -8.08
C VAL A 51 -8.74 6.44 -7.79
N PHE A 52 -9.59 5.49 -8.16
CA PHE A 52 -9.32 4.06 -7.97
C PHE A 52 -8.24 3.55 -8.95
N VAL A 53 -8.23 4.08 -10.17
CA VAL A 53 -7.16 3.81 -11.15
C VAL A 53 -5.84 4.40 -10.63
N LEU A 54 -5.89 5.59 -10.04
CA LEU A 54 -4.72 6.23 -9.44
C LEU A 54 -4.12 5.39 -8.31
N ILE A 55 -4.94 4.87 -7.39
CA ILE A 55 -4.47 4.04 -6.27
C ILE A 55 -3.89 2.71 -6.77
N GLN A 56 -4.55 2.09 -7.77
CA GLN A 56 -4.11 0.79 -8.30
C GLN A 56 -2.84 0.91 -9.14
N PHE A 57 -2.72 1.99 -9.93
CA PHE A 57 -1.66 2.18 -10.92
C PHE A 57 -1.05 3.59 -10.84
N PRO A 58 -0.47 3.99 -9.69
CA PRO A 58 -0.02 5.37 -9.46
C PRO A 58 1.11 5.82 -10.41
N LEU A 59 1.91 4.87 -10.89
CA LEU A 59 3.00 5.13 -11.84
C LEU A 59 2.54 5.21 -13.31
N PHE A 60 1.34 4.73 -13.63
CA PHE A 60 0.85 4.65 -15.02
C PHE A 60 -0.27 5.65 -15.31
N ALA A 61 -1.01 6.11 -14.29
CA ALA A 61 -2.02 7.14 -14.45
C ALA A 61 -1.42 8.40 -15.06
N GLU A 62 -1.94 8.81 -16.24
CA GLU A 62 -1.50 9.97 -17.02
C GLU A 62 0.03 10.14 -17.12
N GLY A 63 0.73 9.05 -17.44
CA GLY A 63 2.18 9.12 -17.67
C GLY A 63 3.02 9.36 -16.42
N GLY A 64 2.48 9.09 -15.23
CA GLY A 64 3.22 9.12 -13.96
C GLY A 64 3.30 10.50 -13.30
N VAL A 65 2.59 11.51 -13.83
CA VAL A 65 2.51 12.87 -13.25
C VAL A 65 1.98 12.81 -11.81
N ALA A 66 1.03 11.92 -11.55
CA ALA A 66 0.42 11.74 -10.25
C ALA A 66 1.39 11.20 -9.18
N ALA A 67 2.41 10.45 -9.60
CA ALA A 67 3.33 9.77 -8.69
C ALA A 67 4.13 10.78 -7.85
N GLU A 68 4.51 11.92 -8.42
CA GLU A 68 5.17 12.98 -7.68
C GLU A 68 4.25 13.63 -6.64
N SER A 69 3.01 13.96 -7.00
CA SER A 69 2.04 14.54 -6.07
C SER A 69 1.73 13.58 -4.92
N ILE A 70 1.55 12.30 -5.22
CA ILE A 70 1.35 11.25 -4.21
C ILE A 70 2.58 11.14 -3.30
N TYR A 71 3.79 11.19 -3.86
CA TYR A 71 5.02 11.13 -3.06
C TYR A 71 5.16 12.32 -2.10
N ARG A 72 4.85 13.52 -2.57
CA ARG A 72 4.89 14.73 -1.74
C ARG A 72 3.84 14.67 -0.63
N LEU A 73 2.63 14.20 -0.93
CA LEU A 73 1.58 13.95 0.05
C LEU A 73 2.05 12.93 1.11
N ALA A 74 2.68 11.83 0.70
CA ALA A 74 3.24 10.85 1.63
C ALA A 74 4.29 11.46 2.57
N CYS A 75 5.17 12.32 2.05
CA CYS A 75 6.16 13.03 2.85
C CYS A 75 5.48 13.97 3.87
N GLU A 76 4.47 14.73 3.44
CA GLU A 76 3.72 15.63 4.33
C GLU A 76 3.06 14.88 5.48
N LEU A 77 2.39 13.75 5.21
CA LEU A 77 1.70 12.93 6.21
C LEU A 77 2.62 12.43 7.32
N VAL A 78 3.90 12.21 7.03
CA VAL A 78 4.89 11.71 8.01
C VAL A 78 5.84 12.77 8.53
N GLY A 79 5.65 14.03 8.13
CA GLY A 79 6.50 15.17 8.51
C GLY A 79 7.89 15.18 7.86
N ASP A 80 8.06 14.48 6.73
CA ASP A 80 9.31 14.46 5.99
C ASP A 80 9.39 15.62 4.98
N SER A 81 10.61 16.07 4.69
CA SER A 81 10.84 17.04 3.62
C SER A 81 11.01 16.32 2.28
N ALA A 82 10.05 16.49 1.38
CA ALA A 82 10.20 16.04 0.01
C ALA A 82 11.39 16.76 -0.66
N PRO A 83 12.21 16.06 -1.47
CA PRO A 83 13.27 16.71 -2.23
C PRO A 83 12.73 17.83 -3.12
N GLU A 84 13.50 18.91 -3.27
CA GLU A 84 13.14 20.02 -4.18
C GLU A 84 13.00 19.51 -5.62
N ARG A 85 13.89 18.60 -6.03
CA ARG A 85 13.86 17.92 -7.33
C ARG A 85 13.88 16.42 -7.14
N MET A 86 12.95 15.74 -7.78
CA MET A 86 12.93 14.28 -7.83
C MET A 86 13.45 13.79 -9.17
N SER A 87 14.31 12.77 -9.12
CA SER A 87 14.66 12.02 -10.32
C SER A 87 13.58 10.96 -10.57
N LEU A 88 13.37 10.58 -11.84
CA LEU A 88 12.46 9.47 -12.17
C LEU A 88 12.82 8.19 -11.40
N ARG A 89 14.12 7.89 -11.22
CA ARG A 89 14.58 6.75 -10.43
C ARG A 89 14.07 6.82 -8.99
N ALA A 90 14.20 7.98 -8.34
CA ALA A 90 13.76 8.16 -6.96
C ALA A 90 12.25 7.96 -6.81
N VAL A 91 11.46 8.42 -7.79
CA VAL A 91 10.00 8.17 -7.81
C VAL A 91 9.72 6.68 -7.96
N LEU A 92 10.33 6.01 -8.96
CA LEU A 92 10.10 4.58 -9.18
C LEU A 92 10.49 3.72 -7.99
N GLU A 93 11.59 4.05 -7.31
CA GLU A 93 12.08 3.32 -6.13
C GLU A 93 11.25 3.62 -4.86
N ALA A 94 10.48 4.71 -4.85
CA ALA A 94 9.62 5.06 -3.72
C ALA A 94 8.32 4.25 -3.69
N PHE A 95 7.80 3.82 -4.84
CA PHE A 95 6.56 3.04 -4.88
C PHE A 95 6.86 1.56 -4.79
N ASP A 96 6.27 0.91 -3.78
CA ASP A 96 6.48 -0.51 -3.53
C ASP A 96 5.14 -1.22 -3.28
N THR A 97 5.18 -2.53 -3.31
CA THR A 97 4.06 -3.39 -2.94
C THR A 97 4.52 -4.29 -1.81
N VAL A 98 4.05 -4.01 -0.60
CA VAL A 98 4.38 -4.80 0.58
C VAL A 98 3.29 -5.83 0.85
N PRO A 99 3.59 -6.95 1.52
CA PRO A 99 2.54 -7.86 1.99
C PRO A 99 1.49 -7.10 2.79
N ASP A 100 0.22 -7.45 2.61
CA ASP A 100 -0.82 -6.97 3.51
C ASP A 100 -0.69 -7.71 4.85
N ASP A 101 -0.35 -6.97 5.91
CA ASP A 101 -0.19 -7.53 7.25
C ASP A 101 -1.54 -7.56 8.02
N GLU A 102 -2.65 -7.12 7.40
CA GLU A 102 -3.97 -7.34 8.01
C GLU A 102 -4.24 -8.84 8.14
N PRO A 103 -4.59 -9.34 9.34
CA PRO A 103 -5.03 -10.72 9.48
C PRO A 103 -6.22 -10.90 8.55
N SER A 104 -6.10 -11.83 7.58
CA SER A 104 -7.19 -12.12 6.67
C SER A 104 -8.40 -12.55 7.50
N LEU A 105 -9.35 -11.66 7.71
CA LEU A 105 -10.62 -11.96 8.39
C LEU A 105 -11.45 -13.01 7.63
N TRP A 106 -10.94 -13.44 6.47
CA TRP A 106 -11.50 -14.41 5.54
C TRP A 106 -10.66 -15.69 5.53
N VAL A 107 -10.68 -16.44 6.63
CA VAL A 107 -10.29 -17.86 6.56
C VAL A 107 -11.38 -18.56 5.74
N ASP A 108 -11.01 -19.06 4.56
CA ASP A 108 -11.86 -19.83 3.65
C ASP A 108 -13.08 -19.11 3.01
N GLY A 109 -13.02 -17.77 2.86
CA GLY A 109 -14.03 -17.03 2.09
C GLY A 109 -15.41 -16.92 2.74
N LEU A 110 -15.51 -17.22 4.04
CA LEU A 110 -16.70 -16.99 4.85
C LEU A 110 -16.46 -15.79 5.78
N PRO A 111 -17.45 -14.91 6.00
CA PRO A 111 -17.31 -13.84 6.99
C PRO A 111 -17.07 -14.47 8.36
N PRO A 112 -16.26 -13.84 9.24
CA PRO A 112 -16.01 -14.36 10.57
C PRO A 112 -17.34 -14.47 11.31
N THR A 113 -17.75 -15.69 11.66
CA THR A 113 -18.89 -15.92 12.54
C THR A 113 -18.53 -15.33 13.91
N GLY A 114 -19.44 -14.52 14.46
CA GLY A 114 -19.22 -13.59 15.59
C GLY A 114 -18.69 -14.15 16.92
N ASP A 115 -18.24 -15.40 16.98
CA ASP A 115 -17.58 -16.02 18.13
C ASP A 115 -16.06 -15.79 18.17
N GLN A 116 -15.44 -15.20 17.14
CA GLN A 116 -14.00 -14.88 17.14
C GLN A 116 -13.67 -13.45 17.58
N THR A 117 -14.68 -12.65 17.96
CA THR A 117 -14.48 -11.30 18.49
C THR A 117 -14.48 -11.30 20.02
N THR A 118 -13.56 -12.03 20.66
CA THR A 118 -13.24 -11.83 22.09
C THR A 118 -11.86 -12.37 22.44
N ALA A 119 -10.85 -11.49 22.46
CA ALA A 119 -9.93 -11.24 23.58
C ALA A 119 -8.75 -10.38 23.11
#